data_AF-A0A7Y2I0P4-F1
#
_entry.id   AF-A0A7Y2I0P4-F1
#
_cell.length_a   1.000
_cell.length_b   1.000
_cell.length_c   1.000
_cell.angle_alpha   90.00
_cell.angle_beta   90.00
_cell.angle_gamma   90.00
#
_symmetry.space_group_name_H-M   'P 1'
#
loop_
_entity.id
_entity.type
_entity.pdbx_description
1 polymer ?
#
loop_
_entity_poly.entity_id
_entity_poly.type
_entity_poly.pdbx_seq_one_letter_code
_entity_poly.pdbx_strand_id
1 'polypeptide(L)'
;MGQVALGFRSLLIKGVVFFIMAALLAWALGGTLWPRAEIVDLDPVTFQGEPWFWRLSVGGREPGRLSYTIHHGAADDASPLDEQRWVEVAGPRLAGEHLYYAGRTVAGSWVLERVSARGVAEPVAALPDRLAVERQLARLAAGLPLQDSEQIAEERDRVIDPAAIGPAAFGDSQ
;
A
#
# COMPACT_ATOMS: atom_id res chain seq x y z
N MET A 1 52.27 -17.34 47.96
CA MET A 1 51.76 -16.56 46.81
C MET A 1 50.72 -17.28 45.95
N GLY A 2 50.30 -18.52 46.26
CA GLY A 2 49.29 -19.25 45.45
C GLY A 2 47.83 -18.83 45.64
N GLN A 3 47.49 -18.14 46.73
CA GLN A 3 46.11 -17.73 47.05
C GLN A 3 45.59 -16.58 46.16
N VAL A 4 46.49 -15.68 45.73
CA VAL A 4 46.15 -14.56 44.83
C VAL A 4 45.85 -15.06 43.42
N ALA A 5 46.59 -16.08 42.95
CA ALA A 5 46.38 -16.70 41.63
C ALA A 5 45.01 -17.39 41.52
N LEU A 6 44.53 -18.00 42.61
CA LEU A 6 43.19 -18.61 42.68
C LEU A 6 42.08 -17.55 42.68
N GLY A 7 42.28 -16.43 43.39
CA GLY A 7 41.35 -15.30 43.41
C GLY A 7 41.19 -14.64 42.03
N PHE A 8 42.30 -14.42 41.33
CA PHE A 8 42.30 -13.82 39.99
C PHE A 8 41.60 -14.69 38.95
N ARG A 9 41.80 -16.03 39.00
CA ARG A 9 41.12 -16.98 38.09
C ARG A 9 39.60 -16.96 38.27
N SER A 10 39.12 -16.92 39.51
CA SER A 10 37.69 -16.81 39.81
C SER A 10 37.10 -15.49 39.30
N LEU A 11 37.86 -14.39 39.43
CA LEU A 11 37.44 -13.08 38.97
C LEU A 11 37.36 -12.99 37.43
N LEU A 12 38.32 -13.57 36.72
CA LEU A 12 38.31 -13.69 35.26
C LEU A 12 37.09 -14.48 34.75
N ILE A 13 36.80 -15.64 35.36
CA ILE A 13 35.65 -16.47 34.97
C ILE A 13 34.35 -15.69 35.18
N LYS A 14 34.19 -15.04 36.35
CA LYS A 14 33.00 -14.23 36.63
C LYS A 14 32.87 -13.05 35.65
N GLY A 15 33.98 -12.42 35.29
CA GLY A 15 34.00 -11.36 34.28
C GLY A 15 33.50 -11.86 32.93
N VAL A 16 34.05 -12.97 32.44
CA VAL A 16 33.63 -13.58 31.17
C VAL A 16 32.14 -13.95 31.18
N VAL A 17 31.66 -14.59 32.24
CA VAL A 17 30.24 -14.95 32.38
C VAL A 17 29.35 -13.70 32.38
N PHE A 18 29.76 -12.64 33.08
CA PHE A 18 29.03 -11.37 33.09
C PHE A 18 28.92 -10.76 31.69
N PHE A 19 30.03 -10.73 30.93
CA PHE A 19 30.02 -10.22 29.55
C PHE A 19 29.16 -11.07 28.62
N ILE A 20 29.22 -12.40 28.73
CA ILE A 20 28.36 -13.29 27.93
C ILE A 20 26.89 -13.02 28.24
N MET A 21 26.53 -12.95 29.52
CA MET A 21 25.17 -12.63 29.92
C MET A 21 24.72 -11.25 29.44
N ALA A 22 25.56 -10.22 29.55
CA ALA A 22 25.25 -8.89 29.06
C ALA A 22 25.07 -8.85 27.54
N ALA A 23 25.90 -9.57 26.78
CA ALA A 23 25.77 -9.69 25.33
C ALA A 23 24.49 -10.43 24.93
N LEU A 24 24.15 -11.52 25.61
CA LEU A 24 22.89 -12.25 25.40
C LEU A 24 21.68 -11.38 25.73
N LEU A 25 21.75 -10.59 26.81
CA LEU A 25 20.69 -9.67 27.18
C LEU A 25 20.56 -8.54 26.15
N ALA A 26 21.67 -7.93 25.73
CA ALA A 26 21.69 -6.90 24.70
C ALA A 26 21.20 -7.44 23.35
N TRP A 27 21.48 -8.70 23.02
CA TRP A 27 20.94 -9.36 21.84
C TRP A 27 19.45 -9.67 21.98
N ALA A 28 19.01 -10.18 23.13
CA ALA A 28 17.60 -10.46 23.39
C ALA A 28 16.76 -9.18 23.41
N LEU A 29 17.26 -8.09 24.01
CA LEU A 29 16.61 -6.78 23.97
C LEU A 29 16.75 -6.17 22.56
N GLY A 30 17.94 -6.11 21.99
CA GLY A 30 18.20 -5.48 20.68
C GLY A 30 17.48 -6.16 19.51
N GLY A 31 17.36 -7.48 19.52
CA GLY A 31 16.63 -8.25 18.49
C GLY A 31 15.11 -8.12 18.58
N THR A 32 14.59 -7.72 19.75
CA THR A 32 13.14 -7.57 20.00
C THR A 32 12.70 -6.10 19.98
N LEU A 33 13.63 -5.15 20.07
CA LEU A 33 13.35 -3.72 20.10
C LEU A 33 13.14 -3.09 18.72
N TRP A 34 13.32 -3.83 17.62
CA TRP A 34 12.98 -3.29 16.31
C TRP A 34 11.47 -3.35 16.10
N PRO A 35 10.80 -2.19 15.96
CA PRO A 35 9.39 -2.18 15.63
C PRO A 35 9.21 -2.92 14.31
N ARG A 36 8.42 -3.99 14.33
CA ARG A 36 7.98 -4.64 13.10
C ARG A 36 6.89 -3.78 12.49
N ALA A 37 6.85 -3.73 11.16
CA ALA A 37 5.70 -3.16 10.50
C ALA A 37 4.49 -4.07 10.77
N GLU A 38 3.36 -3.46 11.11
CA GLU A 38 2.09 -4.16 11.11
C GLU A 38 1.59 -4.21 9.67
N ILE A 39 1.21 -5.40 9.21
CA ILE A 39 0.85 -5.66 7.82
C ILE A 39 -0.57 -6.22 7.78
N VAL A 40 -1.38 -5.68 6.88
CA VAL A 40 -2.75 -6.15 6.63
C VAL A 40 -2.95 -6.32 5.14
N ASP A 41 -3.40 -7.50 4.73
CA ASP A 41 -3.76 -7.79 3.34
C ASP A 41 -5.25 -7.48 3.12
N LEU A 42 -5.54 -6.71 2.08
CA LEU A 42 -6.90 -6.36 1.67
C LEU A 42 -7.52 -7.46 0.79
N ASP A 43 -8.83 -7.37 0.54
CA ASP A 43 -9.56 -8.37 -0.23
C ASP A 43 -8.93 -8.61 -1.62
N PRO A 44 -8.60 -9.86 -1.96
CA PRO A 44 -7.93 -10.17 -3.21
C PRO A 44 -8.89 -10.21 -4.40
N VAL A 45 -8.35 -9.89 -5.56
CA VAL A 45 -8.99 -10.05 -6.88
C VAL A 45 -8.17 -11.04 -7.70
N THR A 46 -8.81 -12.02 -8.33
CA THR A 46 -8.10 -13.01 -9.16
C THR A 46 -7.87 -12.48 -10.57
N PHE A 47 -6.61 -12.38 -11.00
CA PHE A 47 -6.21 -11.97 -12.34
C PHE A 47 -5.14 -12.92 -12.88
N GLN A 48 -5.33 -13.42 -14.11
CA GLN A 48 -4.43 -14.42 -14.72
C GLN A 48 -4.22 -15.69 -13.86
N GLY A 49 -5.24 -16.06 -13.06
CA GLY A 49 -5.17 -17.23 -12.17
C GLY A 49 -4.42 -16.99 -10.86
N GLU A 50 -3.89 -15.79 -10.63
CA GLU A 50 -3.23 -15.41 -9.38
C GLU A 50 -4.08 -14.41 -8.59
N PRO A 51 -4.06 -14.45 -7.25
CA PRO A 51 -4.68 -13.42 -6.44
C PRO A 51 -3.80 -12.15 -6.42
N TRP A 52 -4.46 -11.01 -6.55
CA TRP A 52 -3.86 -9.67 -6.48
C TRP A 52 -4.54 -8.88 -5.37
N PHE A 53 -3.76 -8.24 -4.52
CA PHE A 53 -4.30 -7.51 -3.38
C PHE A 53 -3.38 -6.36 -2.96
N TRP A 54 -3.97 -5.39 -2.28
CA TRP A 54 -3.21 -4.34 -1.62
C TRP A 54 -2.72 -4.84 -0.26
N ARG A 55 -1.44 -4.66 0.00
CA ARG A 55 -0.82 -4.87 1.30
C ARG A 55 -0.61 -3.52 1.97
N LEU A 56 -1.32 -3.31 3.07
CA LEU A 56 -1.15 -2.16 3.95
C LEU A 56 0.00 -2.44 4.92
N SER A 57 0.92 -1.50 5.06
CA SER A 57 2.02 -1.56 6.02
C SER A 57 2.06 -0.28 6.84
N VAL A 58 2.08 -0.42 8.18
CA VAL A 58 2.20 0.69 9.13
C VAL A 58 3.40 0.45 10.05
N GLY A 59 4.29 1.45 10.14
CA GLY A 59 5.44 1.42 11.07
C GLY A 59 6.71 0.82 10.47
N GLY A 60 7.47 0.07 11.28
CA GLY A 60 8.78 -0.44 10.89
C GLY A 60 9.86 0.65 10.89
N ARG A 61 10.52 0.84 9.73
CA ARG A 61 11.57 1.87 9.55
C ARG A 61 11.03 3.29 9.51
N GLU A 62 9.73 3.46 9.25
CA GLU A 62 9.05 4.76 9.18
C GLU A 62 7.87 4.77 10.17
N PRO A 63 8.13 4.97 11.48
CA PRO A 63 7.10 4.94 12.51
C PRO A 63 5.97 5.93 12.21
N GLY A 64 4.72 5.47 12.30
CA GLY A 64 3.53 6.32 12.10
C GLY A 64 3.21 6.64 10.64
N ARG A 65 4.01 6.19 9.66
CA ARG A 65 3.66 6.31 8.25
C ARG A 65 2.94 5.06 7.76
N LEU A 66 1.83 5.31 7.09
CA LEU A 66 1.01 4.32 6.42
C LEU A 66 1.42 4.25 4.94
N SER A 67 1.56 3.05 4.41
CA SER A 67 1.90 2.82 3.00
C SER A 67 1.19 1.59 2.45
N TYR A 68 0.89 1.61 1.16
CA TYR A 68 0.30 0.49 0.43
C TYR A 68 1.25 0.04 -0.69
N THR A 69 1.32 -1.27 -0.91
CA THR A 69 2.00 -1.91 -2.04
C THR A 69 1.06 -2.93 -2.68
N ILE A 70 1.05 -3.03 -4.00
CA ILE A 70 0.24 -4.05 -4.70
C ILE A 70 1.07 -5.33 -4.78
N HIS A 71 0.48 -6.45 -4.36
CA HIS A 71 1.10 -7.76 -4.39
C HIS A 71 0.31 -8.72 -5.29
N HIS A 72 1.01 -9.72 -5.81
CA HIS A 72 0.41 -10.86 -6.50
C HIS A 72 0.97 -12.18 -5.95
N GLY A 73 0.18 -13.25 -6.06
CA GLY A 73 0.50 -14.57 -5.50
C GLY A 73 -0.15 -14.80 -4.13
N ALA A 74 -0.06 -16.03 -3.62
CA ALA A 74 -0.67 -16.38 -2.33
C ALA A 74 -0.07 -15.56 -1.17
N ALA A 75 -0.85 -15.22 -0.14
CA ALA A 75 -0.44 -14.29 0.92
C ALA A 75 0.94 -14.60 1.54
N ASP A 76 1.25 -15.88 1.73
CA ASP A 76 2.52 -16.37 2.31
C ASP A 76 3.72 -16.30 1.34
N ASP A 77 3.49 -16.21 0.03
CA ASP A 77 4.51 -16.18 -1.03
C ASP A 77 4.29 -14.98 -1.99
N ALA A 78 3.63 -13.94 -1.49
CA ALA A 78 3.18 -12.83 -2.32
C ALA A 78 4.33 -11.90 -2.67
N SER A 79 4.55 -11.69 -3.96
CA SER A 79 5.58 -10.79 -4.47
C SER A 79 4.97 -9.41 -4.73
N PRO A 80 5.66 -8.32 -4.34
CA PRO A 80 5.23 -6.98 -4.72
C PRO A 80 5.39 -6.82 -6.24
N LEU A 81 4.45 -6.13 -6.87
CA LEU A 81 4.54 -5.80 -8.30
C LEU A 81 5.74 -4.89 -8.59
N ASP A 82 5.96 -3.92 -7.70
CA ASP A 82 7.04 -2.96 -7.75
C ASP A 82 7.43 -2.50 -6.33
N GLU A 83 8.44 -1.64 -6.23
CA GLU A 83 8.84 -1.02 -4.97
C GLU A 83 8.02 0.25 -4.64
N GLN A 84 6.99 0.56 -5.43
CA GLN A 84 6.24 1.80 -5.31
C GLN A 84 5.35 1.75 -4.07
N ARG A 85 5.50 2.77 -3.22
CA ARG A 85 4.70 2.95 -2.01
C ARG A 85 3.67 4.03 -2.21
N TRP A 86 2.42 3.66 -2.03
CA TRP A 86 1.28 4.54 -2.17
C TRP A 86 0.79 5.02 -0.80
N VAL A 87 0.33 6.27 -0.72
CA VAL A 87 -0.22 6.85 0.51
C VAL A 87 -1.69 6.50 0.67
N GLU A 88 -2.40 6.39 -0.46
CA GLU A 88 -3.78 5.96 -0.57
C GLU A 88 -3.93 5.12 -1.83
N VAL A 89 -4.90 4.21 -1.85
CA VAL A 89 -5.13 3.30 -2.97
C VAL A 89 -6.62 3.12 -3.26
N ALA A 90 -6.92 2.73 -4.50
CA ALA A 90 -8.23 2.31 -4.96
C ALA A 90 -8.12 1.13 -5.91
N GLY A 91 -9.13 0.26 -5.92
CA GLY A 91 -9.08 -1.06 -6.57
C GLY A 91 -8.37 -2.11 -5.69
N PRO A 92 -7.82 -3.19 -6.27
CA PRO A 92 -7.76 -3.50 -7.70
C PRO A 92 -9.14 -3.85 -8.31
N ARG A 93 -9.31 -3.65 -9.62
CA ARG A 93 -10.53 -3.96 -10.37
C ARG A 93 -10.21 -4.61 -11.71
N LEU A 94 -10.97 -5.63 -12.08
CA LEU A 94 -10.89 -6.26 -13.40
C LEU A 94 -11.74 -5.49 -14.41
N ALA A 95 -11.18 -5.26 -15.60
CA ALA A 95 -11.92 -4.76 -16.75
C ALA A 95 -11.37 -5.36 -18.05
N GLY A 96 -12.14 -6.28 -18.63
CA GLY A 96 -11.67 -7.11 -19.74
C GLY A 96 -10.46 -7.96 -19.33
N GLU A 97 -9.41 -7.91 -20.16
CA GLU A 97 -8.16 -8.68 -19.98
C GLU A 97 -7.12 -7.96 -19.11
N HIS A 98 -7.51 -6.91 -18.39
CA HIS A 98 -6.60 -6.09 -17.62
C HIS A 98 -7.06 -5.91 -16.18
N LEU A 99 -6.07 -5.79 -15.29
CA LEU A 99 -6.28 -5.34 -13.92
C LEU A 99 -5.96 -3.85 -13.84
N TYR A 100 -6.87 -3.08 -13.27
CA TYR A 100 -6.68 -1.66 -13.02
C TYR A 100 -6.63 -1.40 -11.53
N TYR A 101 -5.72 -0.51 -11.14
CA TYR A 101 -5.67 0.01 -9.79
C TYR A 101 -5.19 1.45 -9.84
N ALA A 102 -5.40 2.18 -8.75
CA ALA A 102 -4.89 3.52 -8.64
C ALA A 102 -4.29 3.74 -7.27
N GLY A 103 -3.31 4.64 -7.22
CA GLY A 103 -2.74 5.07 -5.97
C GLY A 103 -2.39 6.54 -5.97
N ARG A 104 -2.30 7.09 -4.76
CA ARG A 104 -1.83 8.43 -4.51
C ARG A 104 -0.35 8.41 -4.16
N THR A 105 0.45 9.07 -4.99
CA THR A 105 1.88 9.23 -4.78
C THR A 105 2.17 10.09 -3.54
N VAL A 106 3.40 10.04 -3.03
CA VAL A 106 3.85 10.91 -1.92
C VAL A 106 3.78 12.40 -2.29
N ALA A 107 3.91 12.74 -3.58
CA ALA A 107 3.74 14.09 -4.09
C ALA A 107 2.27 14.56 -4.06
N GLY A 108 1.32 13.67 -3.79
CA GLY A 108 -0.10 13.98 -3.64
C GLY A 108 -0.95 13.72 -4.89
N SER A 109 -0.34 13.41 -6.04
CA SER A 109 -1.04 13.12 -7.29
C SER A 109 -1.59 11.69 -7.33
N TRP A 110 -2.81 11.52 -7.85
CA TRP A 110 -3.39 10.22 -8.14
C TRP A 110 -2.96 9.73 -9.53
N VAL A 111 -2.59 8.46 -9.61
CA VAL A 111 -2.21 7.80 -10.86
C VAL A 111 -3.03 6.52 -10.97
N LEU A 112 -3.70 6.37 -12.11
CA LEU A 112 -4.37 5.14 -12.53
C LEU A 112 -3.38 4.32 -13.36
N GLU A 113 -3.17 3.08 -12.96
CA GLU A 113 -2.28 2.15 -13.63
C GLU A 113 -3.05 0.91 -14.09
N ARG A 114 -2.51 0.28 -15.13
CA ARG A 114 -3.03 -0.93 -15.73
C ARG A 114 -1.96 -2.00 -15.74
N VAL A 115 -2.30 -3.16 -15.21
CA VAL A 115 -1.46 -4.36 -15.31
C VAL A 115 -1.82 -5.12 -16.57
N SER A 116 -0.83 -5.33 -17.42
CA SER A 116 -0.93 -6.21 -18.59
C SER A 116 -0.92 -7.68 -18.19
N ALA A 117 -1.29 -8.59 -19.10
CA ALA A 117 -1.19 -10.03 -18.88
C ALA A 117 0.24 -10.53 -18.58
N ARG A 118 1.26 -9.69 -18.81
CA ARG A 118 2.66 -9.97 -18.47
C ARG A 118 3.04 -9.58 -17.04
N GLY A 119 2.08 -9.08 -16.24
CA GLY A 119 2.35 -8.61 -14.88
C GLY A 119 3.12 -7.29 -14.85
N VAL A 120 3.06 -6.48 -15.91
CA VAL A 120 3.71 -5.17 -15.96
C VAL A 120 2.66 -4.08 -15.79
N ALA A 121 2.88 -3.20 -14.82
CA ALA A 121 2.09 -1.99 -14.61
C ALA A 121 2.50 -0.87 -15.57
N GLU A 122 1.51 -0.22 -16.17
CA GLU A 122 1.68 0.93 -17.03
C GLU A 122 0.77 2.08 -16.55
N PRO A 123 1.29 3.32 -16.45
CA PRO A 123 0.46 4.47 -16.13
C PRO A 123 -0.50 4.76 -17.29
N VAL A 124 -1.78 4.93 -16.95
CA VAL A 124 -2.85 5.18 -17.93
C VAL A 124 -3.32 6.63 -17.87
N ALA A 125 -3.53 7.15 -16.66
CA ALA A 125 -4.01 8.51 -16.46
C ALA A 125 -3.55 9.09 -15.13
N ALA A 126 -3.25 10.38 -15.11
CA ALA A 126 -3.15 11.16 -13.88
C ALA A 126 -4.52 11.75 -13.56
N LEU A 127 -4.98 11.59 -12.33
CA LEU A 127 -6.32 11.98 -11.91
C LEU A 127 -6.26 13.04 -10.82
N PRO A 128 -7.22 13.98 -10.78
CA PRO A 128 -7.16 15.11 -9.86
C PRO A 128 -7.41 14.71 -8.40
N ASP A 129 -8.28 13.72 -8.17
CA ASP A 129 -8.74 13.34 -6.85
C ASP A 129 -9.24 11.89 -6.82
N ARG A 130 -9.56 11.42 -5.60
CA ARG A 130 -10.07 10.07 -5.35
C ARG A 130 -11.43 9.83 -6.00
N LEU A 131 -12.28 10.86 -6.12
CA LEU A 131 -13.60 10.70 -6.72
C LEU A 131 -13.49 10.39 -8.22
N ALA A 132 -12.59 11.09 -8.93
CA ALA A 132 -12.29 10.83 -10.33
C ALA A 132 -11.76 9.41 -10.52
N VAL A 133 -10.89 8.92 -9.62
CA VAL A 133 -10.37 7.55 -9.62
C VAL A 133 -11.48 6.52 -9.53
N GLU A 134 -12.33 6.59 -8.50
CA GLU A 134 -13.40 5.62 -8.29
C GLU A 134 -14.40 5.61 -9.46
N ARG A 135 -14.67 6.79 -10.05
CA ARG A 135 -15.50 6.90 -11.26
C ARG A 135 -14.86 6.21 -12.45
N GLN A 136 -13.57 6.45 -12.73
CA GLN A 136 -12.89 5.77 -13.84
C GLN A 136 -12.87 4.26 -13.63
N LEU A 137 -12.56 3.78 -12.42
CA LEU A 137 -12.59 2.35 -12.10
C LEU A 137 -13.99 1.74 -12.28
N ALA A 138 -15.05 2.44 -11.86
CA ALA A 138 -16.43 1.99 -12.05
C ALA A 138 -16.82 1.94 -13.53
N ARG A 139 -16.38 2.93 -14.33
CA ARG A 139 -16.60 2.95 -15.79
C ARG A 139 -15.91 1.78 -16.48
N LEU A 140 -14.65 1.52 -16.14
CA LEU A 140 -13.90 0.37 -16.66
C LEU A 140 -14.59 -0.95 -16.32
N ALA A 141 -15.04 -1.11 -15.07
CA ALA A 141 -15.79 -2.29 -14.65
C ALA A 141 -17.11 -2.46 -15.42
N ALA A 142 -17.72 -1.37 -15.87
CA ALA A 142 -18.90 -1.37 -16.74
C ALA A 142 -18.57 -1.52 -18.25
N GLY A 143 -17.30 -1.70 -18.62
CA GLY A 143 -16.86 -1.79 -20.02
C GLY A 143 -16.90 -0.47 -20.78
N LEU A 144 -17.00 0.66 -20.08
CA LEU A 144 -16.98 2.01 -20.66
C LEU A 144 -15.54 2.50 -20.83
N PRO A 145 -15.28 3.34 -21.86
CA PRO A 145 -13.97 3.94 -22.03
C PRO A 145 -13.65 4.94 -20.91
N LEU A 146 -12.34 5.11 -20.68
CA LEU A 146 -11.81 6.16 -19.82
C LEU A 146 -12.24 7.53 -20.34
N GLN A 147 -12.50 8.43 -19.40
CA GLN A 147 -12.73 9.84 -19.70
C GLN A 147 -11.41 10.59 -19.71
N ASP A 148 -11.33 11.61 -20.57
CA ASP A 148 -10.24 12.57 -20.53
C ASP A 148 -10.39 13.55 -19.36
N SER A 149 -9.37 14.38 -19.15
CA SER A 149 -9.32 15.34 -18.05
C SER A 149 -10.42 16.42 -18.13
N GLU A 150 -10.87 16.78 -19.34
CA GLU A 150 -11.91 17.80 -19.56
C GLU A 150 -13.27 17.25 -19.16
N GLN A 151 -13.59 16.04 -19.63
CA GLN A 151 -14.80 15.29 -19.25
C GLN A 151 -14.85 15.03 -17.74
N ILE A 152 -13.71 14.70 -17.11
CA ILE A 152 -13.63 14.51 -15.67
C ILE A 152 -13.93 15.81 -14.93
N ALA A 153 -13.38 16.94 -15.40
CA ALA A 153 -13.62 18.24 -14.79
C ALA A 153 -15.10 18.66 -14.90
N GLU A 154 -15.70 18.51 -16.08
CA GLU A 154 -17.12 18.83 -16.31
C GLU A 154 -18.04 18.00 -15.40
N GLU A 155 -17.82 16.68 -15.33
CA GLU A 155 -18.62 15.79 -14.47
C GLU A 155 -18.37 16.01 -12.97
N ARG A 156 -17.18 16.48 -12.59
CA ARG A 156 -16.90 16.85 -11.21
C ARG A 156 -17.68 18.11 -10.84
N ASP A 157 -17.61 19.13 -11.69
CA ASP A 157 -18.28 20.40 -11.44
C ASP A 157 -19.80 20.23 -11.38
N ARG A 158 -20.38 19.33 -12.21
CA ARG A 158 -21.80 18.94 -12.13
C ARG A 158 -22.21 18.34 -10.78
N VAL A 159 -21.31 17.62 -10.10
CA VAL A 159 -21.60 17.00 -8.81
C VAL A 159 -21.33 17.92 -7.63
N ILE A 160 -20.33 18.81 -7.75
CA ILE A 160 -20.01 19.79 -6.70
C ILE A 160 -21.02 20.94 -6.68
N ASP A 161 -21.48 21.40 -7.84
CA ASP A 161 -22.48 22.46 -7.97
C ASP A 161 -23.76 21.95 -8.65
N PRO A 162 -24.68 21.34 -7.89
CA PRO A 162 -25.95 20.87 -8.43
C PRO A 162 -26.87 22.02 -8.89
N ALA A 163 -26.61 23.28 -8.50
CA ALA A 163 -27.41 24.44 -8.92
C ALA A 163 -27.05 24.93 -10.33
N ALA A 164 -25.91 24.51 -10.88
CA ALA A 164 -25.56 24.70 -12.29
C ALA A 164 -26.38 23.79 -13.24
N ILE A 165 -27.06 22.78 -12.69
CA ILE A 165 -28.08 22.00 -13.41
C ILE A 165 -29.34 22.87 -13.47
N GLY A 166 -29.46 23.68 -14.53
CA GLY A 166 -30.58 24.59 -14.70
C GLY A 166 -31.96 23.92 -14.47
N PRO A 167 -32.99 24.69 -14.08
CA PRO A 167 -34.30 24.17 -13.63
C PRO A 167 -35.14 23.41 -14.67
N ALA A 168 -34.56 22.93 -15.77
CA ALA A 168 -35.28 22.38 -16.91
C ALA A 168 -35.67 20.88 -16.81
N ALA A 169 -35.24 20.16 -15.77
CA ALA A 169 -35.40 18.69 -15.73
C ALA A 169 -36.55 18.17 -14.84
N PHE A 170 -37.14 19.00 -13.99
CA PHE A 170 -38.33 18.64 -13.21
C PHE A 170 -39.55 19.33 -13.83
N GLY A 171 -39.96 18.83 -15.00
CA GLY A 171 -41.20 19.25 -15.62
C GLY A 171 -42.39 18.94 -14.71
N ASP A 172 -43.16 19.97 -14.41
CA ASP A 172 -44.46 19.91 -13.78
C ASP A 172 -45.36 18.90 -14.50
N SER A 173 -45.56 17.74 -13.89
CA SER A 173 -46.72 16.89 -14.19
C SER A 173 -47.93 17.49 -13.50
N GLN A 174 -48.67 18.33 -14.24
CA GLN A 174 -50.07 18.66 -13.95
C GLN A 174 -50.99 17.50 -14.33
#